data_AF-W9EFH2-F1
#
_entry.id   AF-W9EFH2-F1
#
_cell.length_a   1.000
_cell.length_b   1.000
_cell.length_c   1.000
_cell.angle_alpha   90.00
_cell.angle_beta   90.00
_cell.angle_gamma   90.00
#
_symmetry.space_group_name_H-M   'P 1'
#
loop_
_entity.id
_entity.type
_entity.pdbx_description
1 polymer ?
#
loop_
_entity_poly.entity_id
_entity_poly.type
_entity_poly.pdbx_seq_one_letter_code
_entity_poly.pdbx_strand_id
1 'polypeptide(L)'
;MYKVEKYMDKFETYRLCDLENYSFFEVVPERGGAITKFVYNGNEILYLDKETLYDTMKNLRGGIPILFPICGYLKDEKYTIDGREYNMKQHGVARLHKWDVVKTSADDSASITLKFTSSSETRKIYPFDFELIFTYILKNGMLILEQQYVNKSEKNMMFYSGFHPYFYIENKCDALISVDSDVCYDAIDKKQIVFDGEIDFKKTEVNHIFEPKSNECFILDKKRGMKIILEWDEAFKYVVVWALHDKEFICVEPWMAKPDSMNTKEDVEVLKPGDELKAVFSIRVSME
;
A
#
# COMPACT_ATOMS: atom_id res chain seq x y z
N MET A 1 26.35 2.29 5.13
CA MET A 1 26.22 3.66 5.68
C MET A 1 24.85 4.20 5.30
N TYR A 2 24.07 4.67 6.27
CA TYR A 2 22.72 5.18 6.05
C TYR A 2 22.67 6.71 6.06
N LYS A 3 21.69 7.28 5.36
CA LYS A 3 21.48 8.74 5.33
C LYS A 3 19.98 9.05 5.19
N VAL A 4 19.54 10.13 5.84
CA VAL A 4 18.24 10.75 5.57
C VAL A 4 18.47 12.15 5.03
N GLU A 5 17.93 12.45 3.87
CA GLU A 5 17.98 13.74 3.22
C GLU A 5 16.56 14.34 3.18
N LYS A 6 16.49 15.65 3.32
CA LYS A 6 15.26 16.41 3.15
C LYS A 6 15.51 17.49 2.12
N TYR A 7 14.64 17.59 1.13
CA TYR A 7 14.69 18.64 0.13
C TYR A 7 13.29 19.06 -0.31
N MET A 8 13.21 20.20 -0.97
CA MET A 8 11.99 20.70 -1.57
C MET A 8 12.06 20.47 -3.08
N ASP A 9 11.10 19.71 -3.60
CA ASP A 9 10.79 19.67 -5.03
C ASP A 9 9.50 20.48 -5.26
N LYS A 10 8.42 19.90 -5.82
CA LYS A 10 7.09 20.52 -5.71
C LYS A 10 6.53 20.41 -4.28
N PHE A 11 6.88 19.32 -3.60
CA PHE A 11 6.52 19.06 -2.22
C PHE A 11 7.78 18.78 -1.41
N GLU A 12 7.66 18.97 -0.10
CA GLU A 12 8.67 18.52 0.84
C GLU A 12 8.84 17.00 0.69
N THR A 13 10.07 16.57 0.41
CA THR A 13 10.41 15.19 0.10
C THR A 13 11.55 14.73 1.01
N TYR A 14 11.39 13.54 1.58
CA TYR A 14 12.41 12.87 2.38
C TYR A 14 12.98 11.71 1.59
N ARG A 15 14.30 11.64 1.47
CA ARG A 15 15.00 10.51 0.85
C ARG A 15 15.77 9.74 1.90
N LEU A 16 15.56 8.44 1.94
CA LEU A 16 16.19 7.52 2.88
C LEU A 16 17.11 6.60 2.09
N CYS A 17 18.40 6.66 2.40
CA CYS A 17 19.45 6.03 1.61
C CYS A 17 20.17 4.94 2.40
N ASP A 18 20.44 3.83 1.72
CA ASP A 18 21.43 2.83 2.04
C ASP A 18 22.54 2.93 0.98
N LEU A 19 23.62 3.60 1.35
CA LEU A 19 24.71 3.93 0.43
C LEU A 19 25.57 2.71 0.05
N GLU A 20 25.55 1.65 0.86
CA GLU A 20 26.31 0.43 0.57
C GLU A 20 25.61 -0.40 -0.51
N ASN A 21 24.28 -0.45 -0.48
CA ASN A 21 23.48 -1.20 -1.44
C ASN A 21 22.99 -0.35 -2.62
N TYR A 22 23.50 0.88 -2.80
CA TYR A 22 23.05 1.84 -3.82
C TYR A 22 21.51 1.93 -3.90
N SER A 23 20.88 1.94 -2.74
CA SER A 23 19.43 1.82 -2.60
C SER A 23 18.89 3.04 -1.86
N PHE A 24 17.71 3.51 -2.26
CA PHE A 24 17.02 4.58 -1.55
C PHE A 24 15.53 4.55 -1.83
N PHE A 25 14.73 5.15 -0.94
CA PHE A 25 13.34 5.47 -1.23
C PHE A 25 13.02 6.93 -0.90
N GLU A 26 11.97 7.46 -1.53
CA GLU A 26 11.50 8.83 -1.33
C GLU A 26 10.07 8.85 -0.80
N VAL A 27 9.82 9.70 0.20
CA VAL A 27 8.52 9.88 0.84
C VAL A 27 8.06 11.31 0.65
N VAL A 28 6.79 11.47 0.28
CA VAL A 28 6.14 12.77 0.18
C VAL A 28 4.99 12.85 1.21
N PRO A 29 5.24 13.42 2.41
CA PRO A 29 4.25 13.44 3.49
C PRO A 29 2.94 14.13 3.11
N GLU A 30 2.99 15.17 2.28
CA GLU A 30 1.81 15.91 1.81
C GLU A 30 0.88 15.07 0.92
N ARG A 31 1.39 14.00 0.32
CA ARG A 31 0.65 13.13 -0.60
C ARG A 31 0.29 11.80 0.08
N GLY A 32 -0.30 11.89 1.27
CA GLY A 32 -0.76 10.70 1.99
C GLY A 32 0.33 9.92 2.70
N GLY A 33 1.48 10.55 2.99
CA GLY A 33 2.64 9.81 3.51
C GLY A 33 3.17 8.75 2.55
N ALA A 34 2.89 8.87 1.26
CA ALA A 34 3.22 7.85 0.27
C ALA A 34 4.74 7.78 0.02
N ILE A 35 5.25 6.56 -0.11
CA ILE A 35 6.53 6.30 -0.77
C ILE A 35 6.28 6.51 -2.27
N THR A 36 7.02 7.41 -2.90
CA THR A 36 6.83 7.79 -4.32
C THR A 36 7.89 7.21 -5.23
N LYS A 37 9.03 6.81 -4.66
CA LYS A 37 10.14 6.19 -5.37
C LYS A 37 10.81 5.15 -4.49
N PHE A 38 11.23 4.04 -5.08
CA PHE A 38 12.13 3.08 -4.46
C PHE A 38 13.11 2.59 -5.52
N VAL A 39 14.40 2.65 -5.19
CA VAL A 39 15.52 2.23 -6.02
C VAL A 39 16.30 1.19 -5.25
N TYR A 40 16.61 0.08 -5.89
CA TYR A 40 17.46 -0.98 -5.35
C TYR A 40 18.63 -1.24 -6.29
N ASN A 41 19.85 -1.16 -5.76
CA ASN A 41 21.09 -1.32 -6.53
C ASN A 41 21.09 -0.52 -7.85
N GLY A 42 20.65 0.75 -7.78
CA GLY A 42 20.53 1.64 -8.95
C GLY A 42 19.34 1.39 -9.90
N ASN A 43 18.52 0.35 -9.68
CA ASN A 43 17.34 0.04 -10.50
C ASN A 43 16.06 0.60 -9.91
N GLU A 44 15.21 1.22 -10.72
CA GLU A 44 13.89 1.69 -10.29
C GLU A 44 12.92 0.53 -10.06
N ILE A 45 12.40 0.43 -8.84
CA ILE A 45 11.51 -0.66 -8.43
C ILE A 45 10.04 -0.26 -8.54
N LEU A 46 9.74 1.01 -8.24
CA LEU A 46 8.38 1.54 -8.28
C LEU A 46 8.16 2.42 -9.50
N TYR A 47 7.00 2.26 -10.12
CA TYR A 47 6.47 3.16 -11.14
C TYR A 47 5.91 4.42 -10.49
N LEU A 48 6.04 5.56 -11.17
CA LEU A 48 5.39 6.81 -10.77
C LEU A 48 4.96 7.64 -11.99
N ASP A 49 3.66 7.91 -12.11
CA ASP A 49 3.17 9.01 -12.92
C ASP A 49 3.35 10.33 -12.15
N LYS A 50 4.44 11.01 -12.46
CA LYS A 50 4.86 12.25 -11.80
C LYS A 50 3.84 13.38 -11.95
N GLU A 51 3.02 13.39 -12.99
CA GLU A 51 1.98 14.41 -13.15
C GLU A 51 0.91 14.26 -12.07
N THR A 52 0.52 13.03 -11.77
CA THR A 52 -0.46 12.75 -10.70
C THR A 52 0.08 13.04 -9.31
N LEU A 53 1.40 12.94 -9.12
CA LEU A 53 2.06 13.39 -7.88
C LEU A 53 1.96 14.90 -7.71
N TYR A 54 1.90 15.68 -8.78
CA TYR A 54 1.88 17.13 -8.73
C TYR A 54 0.49 17.76 -8.75
N ASP A 55 -0.48 17.04 -9.30
CA ASP A 55 -1.88 17.45 -9.27
C ASP A 55 -2.59 16.86 -8.04
N THR A 56 -2.82 17.69 -7.02
CA THR A 56 -3.48 17.28 -5.78
C THR A 56 -4.97 16.98 -5.94
N MET A 57 -5.55 17.31 -7.10
CA MET A 57 -6.93 16.95 -7.43
C MET A 57 -7.04 15.55 -8.05
N LYS A 58 -5.92 14.93 -8.45
CA LYS A 58 -5.86 13.58 -9.02
C LYS A 58 -5.43 12.55 -7.97
N ASN A 59 -5.96 11.34 -8.11
CA ASN A 59 -5.42 10.18 -7.40
C ASN A 59 -3.96 9.95 -7.82
N LEU A 60 -3.09 9.71 -6.84
CA LEU A 60 -1.71 9.33 -7.10
C LEU A 60 -1.67 8.00 -7.86
N ARG A 61 -1.00 7.98 -9.00
CA ARG A 61 -0.75 6.78 -9.81
C ARG A 61 0.74 6.46 -9.72
N GLY A 62 1.09 5.50 -8.87
CA GLY A 62 2.48 5.15 -8.61
C GLY A 62 2.88 5.18 -7.14
N GLY A 63 4.11 4.75 -6.87
CA GLY A 63 4.63 4.63 -5.52
C GLY A 63 3.89 3.56 -4.70
N ILE A 64 3.70 3.82 -3.41
CA ILE A 64 2.94 2.98 -2.48
C ILE A 64 1.92 3.86 -1.75
N PRO A 65 0.72 4.09 -2.33
CA PRO A 65 -0.39 4.71 -1.63
C PRO A 65 -0.89 3.84 -0.46
N ILE A 66 -1.32 4.51 0.62
CA ILE A 66 -1.89 3.90 1.83
C ILE A 66 -3.41 3.88 1.73
N LEU A 67 -4.03 2.73 1.98
CA LEU A 67 -5.48 2.53 1.92
C LEU A 67 -6.00 2.40 3.35
N PHE A 68 -6.76 3.39 3.83
CA PHE A 68 -7.36 3.35 5.16
C PHE A 68 -8.52 4.36 5.22
N PRO A 69 -9.66 4.01 5.83
CA PRO A 69 -9.94 2.80 6.62
C PRO A 69 -10.57 1.66 5.83
N ILE A 70 -10.50 1.72 4.50
CA ILE A 70 -11.02 0.71 3.58
C ILE A 70 -10.01 0.44 2.46
N CYS A 71 -10.07 -0.77 1.92
CA CYS A 71 -9.46 -1.16 0.64
C CYS A 71 -10.53 -1.32 -0.44
N GLY A 72 -10.23 -0.93 -1.68
CA GLY A 72 -11.19 -0.95 -2.77
C GLY A 72 -12.37 0.00 -2.57
N TYR A 73 -13.51 -0.38 -3.13
CA TYR A 73 -14.74 0.43 -3.14
C TYR A 73 -15.70 0.03 -2.01
N LEU A 74 -16.67 0.90 -1.74
CA LEU A 74 -17.90 0.56 -1.04
C LEU A 74 -19.05 0.58 -2.04
N LYS A 75 -20.03 -0.29 -1.86
CA LYS A 75 -21.25 -0.24 -2.66
C LYS A 75 -21.91 1.14 -2.52
N ASP A 76 -22.18 1.76 -3.67
CA ASP A 76 -22.74 3.12 -3.77
C ASP A 76 -21.93 4.21 -3.01
N GLU A 77 -20.64 3.96 -2.77
CA GLU A 77 -19.74 4.80 -1.94
C GLU A 77 -20.24 5.01 -0.50
N LYS A 78 -21.08 4.10 0.02
CA LYS A 78 -21.80 4.26 1.28
C LYS A 78 -21.54 3.15 2.27
N TYR A 79 -21.63 3.46 3.55
CA TYR A 79 -21.67 2.46 4.62
C TYR A 79 -22.41 2.96 5.85
N THR A 80 -22.77 2.03 6.75
CA THR A 80 -23.51 2.33 7.97
C THR A 80 -22.71 2.01 9.24
N ILE A 81 -22.72 2.97 10.17
CA ILE A 81 -22.21 2.82 11.55
C ILE A 81 -23.30 3.30 12.49
N ASP A 82 -23.67 2.48 13.48
CA ASP A 82 -24.64 2.84 14.53
C ASP A 82 -25.98 3.37 13.97
N GLY A 83 -26.44 2.81 12.84
CA GLY A 83 -27.68 3.22 12.17
C GLY A 83 -27.59 4.53 11.36
N ARG A 84 -26.42 5.15 11.27
CA ARG A 84 -26.17 6.35 10.46
C ARG A 84 -25.36 6.01 9.21
N GLU A 85 -25.81 6.54 8.07
CA GLU A 85 -25.11 6.42 6.78
C GLU A 85 -23.96 7.43 6.68
N TYR A 86 -22.85 7.00 6.11
CA TYR A 86 -21.67 7.78 5.78
C TYR A 86 -21.27 7.52 4.32
N ASN A 87 -20.70 8.53 3.67
CA ASN A 87 -20.17 8.42 2.32
C ASN A 87 -18.64 8.43 2.37
N MET A 88 -18.00 7.49 1.70
CA MET A 88 -16.54 7.37 1.63
C MET A 88 -16.11 6.88 0.26
N LYS A 89 -15.21 7.66 -0.35
CA LYS A 89 -14.62 7.31 -1.64
C LYS A 89 -13.72 6.07 -1.53
N GLN A 90 -13.50 5.42 -2.67
CA GLN A 90 -12.58 4.30 -2.81
C GLN A 90 -11.25 4.52 -2.07
N HIS A 91 -10.79 3.51 -1.33
CA HIS A 91 -9.56 3.47 -0.53
C HIS A 91 -9.49 4.45 0.66
N GLY A 92 -10.59 5.12 0.99
CA GLY A 92 -10.71 5.92 2.20
C GLY A 92 -9.94 7.23 2.16
N VAL A 93 -9.41 7.64 3.32
CA VAL A 93 -8.96 9.00 3.60
C VAL A 93 -7.44 9.12 3.74
N ALA A 94 -6.72 8.08 4.15
CA ALA A 94 -5.28 8.19 4.46
C ALA A 94 -4.43 8.77 3.33
N ARG A 95 -4.66 8.32 2.09
CA ARG A 95 -3.94 8.82 0.90
C ARG A 95 -4.26 10.25 0.48
N LEU A 96 -5.33 10.85 1.04
CA LEU A 96 -5.84 12.17 0.62
C LEU A 96 -5.37 13.31 1.53
N HIS A 97 -4.74 12.99 2.66
CA HIS A 97 -4.34 13.97 3.66
C HIS A 97 -2.83 14.00 3.86
N LYS A 98 -2.31 15.15 4.29
CA LYS A 98 -0.92 15.27 4.72
C LYS A 98 -0.69 14.47 6.01
N TRP A 99 0.46 13.80 6.06
CA TRP A 99 0.97 13.16 7.27
C TRP A 99 2.10 14.02 7.85
N ASP A 100 2.21 14.02 9.18
CA ASP A 100 3.27 14.72 9.90
C ASP A 100 4.50 13.82 10.06
N VAL A 101 5.69 14.37 9.81
CA VAL A 101 6.95 13.67 10.10
C VAL A 101 7.26 13.83 11.58
N VAL A 102 7.28 12.73 12.34
CA VAL A 102 7.52 12.77 13.79
C VAL A 102 8.95 12.42 14.17
N LYS A 103 9.64 11.61 13.37
CA LYS A 103 11.02 11.18 13.64
C LYS A 103 11.73 10.75 12.36
N THR A 104 13.04 10.97 12.31
CA THR A 104 13.95 10.35 11.34
C THR A 104 15.17 9.80 12.06
N SER A 105 15.77 8.70 11.58
CA SER A 105 17.05 8.17 12.06
C SER A 105 17.87 7.64 10.88
N ALA A 106 19.20 7.66 11.02
CA ALA A 106 20.16 7.16 10.03
C ALA A 106 21.27 6.34 10.71
N ASP A 107 20.92 5.63 11.79
CA ASP A 107 21.86 4.86 12.61
C ASP A 107 22.14 3.50 11.95
N ASP A 108 21.59 2.40 12.49
CA ASP A 108 21.71 1.05 11.91
C ASP A 108 20.81 0.80 10.68
N SER A 109 20.01 1.80 10.32
CA SER A 109 19.11 1.85 9.17
C SER A 109 18.72 3.30 8.89
N ALA A 110 18.24 3.59 7.68
CA ALA A 110 17.56 4.86 7.41
C ALA A 110 16.07 4.68 7.71
N SER A 111 15.51 5.48 8.61
CA SER A 111 14.08 5.42 8.94
C SER A 111 13.40 6.79 9.03
N ILE A 112 12.09 6.80 8.75
CA ILE A 112 11.19 7.94 8.92
C ILE A 112 9.88 7.44 9.53
N THR A 113 9.44 8.09 10.60
CA THR A 113 8.13 7.85 11.21
C THR A 113 7.20 9.00 10.84
N LEU A 114 6.04 8.64 10.31
CA LEU A 114 4.96 9.54 9.93
C LEU A 114 3.75 9.32 10.84
N LYS A 115 2.96 10.37 11.04
CA LYS A 115 1.72 10.31 11.81
C LYS A 115 0.57 10.97 11.07
N PHE A 116 -0.60 10.34 11.11
CA PHE A 116 -1.86 10.91 10.66
C PHE A 116 -2.95 10.68 11.69
N THR A 117 -3.55 11.77 12.18
CA THR A 117 -4.59 11.75 13.22
C THR A 117 -5.90 12.26 12.64
N SER A 118 -7.02 11.70 13.08
CA SER A 118 -8.35 12.16 12.71
C SER A 118 -8.57 13.65 13.00
N SER A 119 -9.29 14.33 12.10
CA SER A 119 -9.75 15.72 12.25
C SER A 119 -11.28 15.81 12.24
N SER A 120 -11.83 17.02 12.39
CA SER A 120 -13.26 17.28 12.19
C SER A 120 -13.74 16.91 10.78
N GLU A 121 -12.87 17.04 9.77
CA GLU A 121 -13.16 16.74 8.37
C GLU A 121 -13.17 15.23 8.13
N THR A 122 -12.15 14.51 8.62
CA THR A 122 -12.11 13.05 8.46
C THR A 122 -13.29 12.40 9.21
N ARG A 123 -13.69 12.92 10.38
CA ARG A 123 -14.83 12.42 11.16
C ARG A 123 -16.19 12.57 10.47
N LYS A 124 -16.32 13.48 9.50
CA LYS A 124 -17.53 13.57 8.65
C LYS A 124 -17.65 12.37 7.70
N ILE A 125 -16.51 11.79 7.32
CA ILE A 125 -16.40 10.66 6.38
C ILE A 125 -16.32 9.33 7.14
N TYR A 126 -15.53 9.30 8.21
CA TYR A 126 -15.23 8.14 9.04
C TYR A 126 -15.31 8.50 10.52
N PRO A 127 -16.41 8.17 11.23
CA PRO A 127 -16.79 8.78 12.52
C PRO A 127 -16.03 8.21 13.72
N PHE A 128 -14.71 8.12 13.61
CA PHE A 128 -13.82 7.64 14.65
C PHE A 128 -12.66 8.61 14.83
N ASP A 129 -12.27 8.80 16.09
CA ASP A 129 -10.98 9.34 16.46
C ASP A 129 -9.93 8.24 16.32
N PHE A 130 -8.97 8.46 15.43
CA PHE A 130 -7.92 7.50 15.09
C PHE A 130 -6.55 8.18 15.06
N GLU A 131 -5.51 7.39 15.29
CA GLU A 131 -4.12 7.79 15.11
C GLU A 131 -3.38 6.67 14.36
N LEU A 132 -2.79 7.02 13.22
CA LEU A 132 -1.92 6.14 12.43
C LEU A 132 -0.48 6.59 12.64
N ILE A 133 0.40 5.65 13.02
CA ILE A 133 1.84 5.90 13.18
C ILE A 133 2.58 4.88 12.34
N PHE A 134 3.18 5.32 11.24
CA PHE A 134 3.83 4.45 10.27
C PHE A 134 5.33 4.74 10.26
N THR A 135 6.16 3.72 10.40
CA THR A 135 7.62 3.84 10.31
C THR A 135 8.08 3.12 9.05
N TYR A 136 8.73 3.86 8.14
CA TYR A 136 9.36 3.29 6.96
C TYR A 136 10.86 3.19 7.19
N ILE A 137 11.43 2.02 6.91
CA ILE A 137 12.81 1.66 7.22
C ILE A 137 13.45 1.09 5.96
N LEU A 138 14.63 1.59 5.61
CA LEU A 138 15.52 0.99 4.64
C LEU A 138 16.70 0.38 5.38
N LYS A 139 16.87 -0.94 5.25
CA LYS A 139 17.97 -1.67 5.87
C LYS A 139 18.45 -2.79 4.95
N ASN A 140 19.74 -2.81 4.61
CA ASN A 140 20.33 -3.81 3.73
C ASN A 140 19.57 -3.96 2.40
N GLY A 141 19.17 -2.84 1.78
CA GLY A 141 18.36 -2.82 0.57
C GLY A 141 16.90 -3.30 0.71
N MET A 142 16.44 -3.70 1.90
CA MET A 142 15.06 -4.09 2.18
C MET A 142 14.27 -2.88 2.67
N LEU A 143 13.08 -2.67 2.08
CA LEU A 143 12.11 -1.67 2.52
C LEU A 143 11.12 -2.34 3.48
N ILE A 144 11.04 -1.83 4.70
CA ILE A 144 10.14 -2.32 5.76
C ILE A 144 9.20 -1.19 6.14
N LEU A 145 7.91 -1.48 6.15
CA LEU A 145 6.86 -0.59 6.59
C LEU A 145 6.30 -1.21 7.87
N GLU A 146 6.44 -0.52 8.99
CA GLU A 146 5.77 -0.85 10.24
C GLU A 146 4.56 0.06 10.39
N GLN A 147 3.40 -0.50 10.72
CA GLN A 147 2.16 0.23 10.94
C GLN A 147 1.68 0.06 12.37
N GLN A 148 1.17 1.15 12.92
CA GLN A 148 0.42 1.16 14.16
C GLN A 148 -0.89 1.92 13.92
N TYR A 149 -2.00 1.24 14.17
CA TYR A 149 -3.36 1.77 14.09
C TYR A 149 -3.91 1.87 15.49
N VAL A 150 -4.27 3.08 15.95
CA VAL A 150 -4.74 3.29 17.31
C VAL A 150 -6.16 3.84 17.29
N ASN A 151 -7.05 3.21 18.06
CA ASN A 151 -8.38 3.74 18.31
C ASN A 151 -8.36 4.75 19.45
N LYS A 152 -8.56 6.03 19.14
CA LYS A 152 -8.67 7.13 20.11
C LYS A 152 -10.12 7.51 20.42
N SER A 153 -11.08 6.74 19.90
CA SER A 153 -12.51 6.97 20.12
C SER A 153 -12.96 6.33 21.42
N GLU A 154 -14.09 6.81 21.95
CA GLU A 154 -14.83 6.17 23.04
C GLU A 154 -15.71 4.99 22.59
N LYS A 155 -15.55 4.52 21.34
CA LYS A 155 -16.30 3.40 20.76
C LYS A 155 -15.42 2.50 19.89
N ASN A 156 -15.88 1.27 19.64
CA ASN A 156 -15.16 0.30 18.82
C ASN A 156 -14.96 0.84 17.39
N MET A 157 -13.72 0.89 16.94
CA MET A 157 -13.32 1.38 15.61
C MET A 157 -13.18 0.20 14.65
N MET A 158 -13.92 0.25 13.53
CA MET A 158 -13.90 -0.78 12.49
C MET A 158 -13.13 -0.32 11.26
N PHE A 159 -12.11 -1.06 10.83
CA PHE A 159 -11.35 -0.71 9.62
C PHE A 159 -10.78 -1.94 8.92
N TYR A 160 -10.28 -1.74 7.71
CA TYR A 160 -9.37 -2.66 7.03
C TYR A 160 -8.44 -1.83 6.16
N SER A 161 -7.14 -2.03 6.37
CA SER A 161 -6.07 -1.25 5.75
C SER A 161 -5.37 -2.06 4.65
N GLY A 162 -4.58 -1.38 3.83
CA GLY A 162 -3.81 -2.01 2.77
C GLY A 162 -2.80 -1.05 2.17
N PHE A 163 -1.93 -1.62 1.33
CA PHE A 163 -0.98 -0.86 0.52
C PHE A 163 -1.24 -1.12 -0.95
N HIS A 164 -0.99 -0.10 -1.79
CA HIS A 164 -1.19 -0.20 -3.23
C HIS A 164 0.13 0.00 -4.01
N PRO A 165 1.18 -0.80 -3.78
CA PRO A 165 2.47 -0.58 -4.44
C PRO A 165 2.35 -0.76 -5.96
N TYR A 166 2.93 0.17 -6.73
CA TYR A 166 3.02 0.13 -8.19
C TYR A 166 4.43 -0.29 -8.58
N PHE A 167 4.66 -1.55 -8.89
CA PHE A 167 5.97 -2.03 -9.32
C PHE A 167 6.18 -1.70 -10.80
N TYR A 168 7.29 -1.05 -11.13
CA TYR A 168 7.64 -0.77 -12.52
C TYR A 168 7.92 -2.07 -13.24
N ILE A 169 7.24 -2.31 -14.37
CA ILE A 169 7.42 -3.47 -15.24
C ILE A 169 7.24 -2.98 -16.67
N GLU A 170 8.36 -2.84 -17.39
CA GLU A 170 8.36 -2.31 -18.77
C GLU A 170 7.51 -3.16 -19.71
N ASN A 171 7.68 -4.47 -19.66
CA ASN A 171 6.88 -5.42 -20.44
C ASN A 171 6.36 -6.53 -19.53
N LYS A 172 5.03 -6.56 -19.34
CA LYS A 172 4.38 -7.54 -18.46
C LYS A 172 4.47 -8.99 -18.95
N CYS A 173 4.77 -9.20 -20.24
CA CYS A 173 5.03 -10.56 -20.74
C CYS A 173 6.32 -11.16 -20.17
N ASP A 174 7.23 -10.32 -19.66
CA ASP A 174 8.47 -10.74 -19.01
C ASP A 174 8.30 -10.91 -17.49
N ALA A 175 7.10 -10.64 -16.96
CA ALA A 175 6.79 -10.78 -15.55
C ALA A 175 6.12 -12.12 -15.23
N LEU A 176 6.54 -12.76 -14.14
CA LEU A 176 5.84 -13.86 -13.51
C LEU A 176 5.41 -13.42 -12.10
N ILE A 177 4.14 -13.61 -11.77
CA ILE A 177 3.61 -13.31 -10.43
C ILE A 177 3.34 -14.63 -9.72
N SER A 178 3.96 -14.82 -8.57
CA SER A 178 3.73 -16.00 -7.72
C SER A 178 2.91 -15.59 -6.51
N VAL A 179 1.73 -16.19 -6.38
CA VAL A 179 0.88 -16.09 -5.19
C VAL A 179 0.52 -17.52 -4.79
N ASP A 180 0.67 -17.87 -3.52
CA ASP A 180 0.36 -19.22 -3.00
C ASP A 180 -1.15 -19.44 -2.89
N SER A 181 -1.80 -19.64 -4.03
CA SER A 181 -3.24 -19.94 -4.11
C SER A 181 -3.54 -20.74 -5.36
N ASP A 182 -4.59 -21.56 -5.34
CA ASP A 182 -5.03 -22.31 -6.53
C ASP A 182 -6.15 -21.57 -7.29
N VAL A 183 -6.66 -20.48 -6.72
CA VAL A 183 -7.81 -19.73 -7.23
C VAL A 183 -7.65 -18.24 -6.96
N CYS A 184 -8.32 -17.43 -7.76
CA CYS A 184 -8.52 -16.02 -7.45
C CYS A 184 -9.90 -15.55 -7.89
N TYR A 185 -10.32 -14.40 -7.39
CA TYR A 185 -11.52 -13.71 -7.85
C TYR A 185 -11.14 -12.64 -8.87
N ASP A 186 -11.60 -12.78 -10.11
CA ASP A 186 -11.48 -11.75 -11.15
C ASP A 186 -12.57 -10.70 -10.90
N ALA A 187 -12.17 -9.52 -10.44
CA ALA A 187 -13.08 -8.43 -10.11
C ALA A 187 -13.63 -7.70 -11.36
N ILE A 188 -13.01 -7.88 -12.54
CA ILE A 188 -13.50 -7.34 -13.81
C ILE A 188 -14.63 -8.22 -14.33
N ASP A 189 -14.38 -9.52 -14.44
CA ASP A 189 -15.36 -10.50 -14.92
C ASP A 189 -16.36 -10.95 -13.83
N LYS A 190 -16.11 -10.56 -12.57
CA LYS A 190 -16.90 -10.88 -11.37
C LYS A 190 -17.11 -12.38 -11.16
N LYS A 191 -16.03 -13.16 -11.27
CA LYS A 191 -16.07 -14.62 -11.13
C LYS A 191 -14.82 -15.15 -10.45
N GLN A 192 -14.95 -16.30 -9.81
CA GLN A 192 -13.78 -17.07 -9.37
C GLN A 192 -13.17 -17.80 -10.56
N ILE A 193 -11.84 -17.80 -10.65
CA ILE A 193 -11.07 -18.51 -11.67
C ILE A 193 -10.00 -19.38 -11.01
N VAL A 194 -9.61 -20.45 -11.68
CA VAL A 194 -8.44 -21.26 -11.30
C VAL A 194 -7.19 -20.46 -11.63
N PHE A 195 -6.23 -20.44 -10.71
CA PHE A 195 -4.91 -19.84 -10.90
C PHE A 195 -3.88 -20.95 -11.08
N ASP A 196 -3.29 -21.02 -12.27
CA ASP A 196 -2.30 -22.02 -12.67
C ASP A 196 -0.86 -21.47 -12.64
N GLY A 197 -0.67 -20.30 -12.02
CA GLY A 197 0.62 -19.60 -11.94
C GLY A 197 0.82 -18.54 -13.01
N GLU A 198 -0.12 -18.38 -13.95
CA GLU A 198 -0.04 -17.37 -15.01
C GLU A 198 -1.16 -16.32 -14.90
N ILE A 199 -0.84 -15.09 -15.28
CA ILE A 199 -1.79 -13.97 -15.38
C ILE A 199 -1.78 -13.45 -16.81
N ASP A 200 -2.94 -13.41 -17.45
CA ASP A 200 -3.07 -12.87 -18.81
C ASP A 200 -3.09 -11.34 -18.83
N PHE A 201 -1.90 -10.75 -18.96
CA PHE A 201 -1.72 -9.30 -19.11
C PHE A 201 -2.08 -8.74 -20.50
N LYS A 202 -2.62 -9.56 -21.41
CA LYS A 202 -3.16 -9.07 -22.70
C LYS A 202 -4.56 -8.48 -22.54
N LYS A 203 -5.29 -8.81 -21.46
CA LYS A 203 -6.53 -8.12 -21.09
C LYS A 203 -6.27 -6.63 -20.89
N THR A 204 -7.24 -5.78 -21.25
CA THR A 204 -7.14 -4.32 -21.06
C THR A 204 -6.87 -3.95 -19.60
N GLU A 205 -7.48 -4.67 -18.67
CA GLU A 205 -7.30 -4.52 -17.24
C GLU A 205 -7.30 -5.91 -16.58
N VAL A 206 -6.40 -6.08 -15.62
CA VAL A 206 -6.36 -7.22 -14.70
C VAL A 206 -6.69 -6.68 -13.31
N ASN A 207 -7.58 -7.36 -12.60
CA ASN A 207 -7.89 -7.09 -11.19
C ASN A 207 -8.25 -8.39 -10.49
N HIS A 208 -7.23 -9.10 -10.01
CA HIS A 208 -7.38 -10.42 -9.38
C HIS A 208 -7.18 -10.30 -7.87
N ILE A 209 -8.14 -10.80 -7.09
CA ILE A 209 -8.07 -10.82 -5.63
C ILE A 209 -7.80 -12.26 -5.18
N PHE A 210 -6.70 -12.45 -4.46
CA PHE A 210 -6.25 -13.73 -3.94
C PHE A 210 -6.41 -13.75 -2.41
N GLU A 211 -6.70 -14.93 -1.88
CA GLU A 211 -6.57 -15.27 -0.47
C GLU A 211 -5.43 -16.30 -0.38
N PRO A 212 -4.18 -15.85 -0.19
CA PRO A 212 -3.02 -16.73 -0.24
C PRO A 212 -2.92 -17.60 1.02
N LYS A 213 -2.35 -18.80 0.86
CA LYS A 213 -2.08 -19.75 1.94
C LYS A 213 -0.81 -19.40 2.74
N SER A 214 0.02 -18.52 2.21
CA SER A 214 1.23 -18.00 2.85
C SER A 214 1.26 -16.47 2.80
N ASN A 215 2.06 -15.86 3.68
CA ASN A 215 2.21 -14.41 3.78
C ASN A 215 3.38 -13.85 2.95
N GLU A 216 3.70 -14.53 1.86
CA GLU A 216 4.73 -14.11 0.90
C GLU A 216 4.19 -14.22 -0.53
N CYS A 217 4.55 -13.27 -1.38
CA CYS A 217 4.43 -13.41 -2.83
C CYS A 217 5.64 -12.78 -3.52
N PHE A 218 5.78 -13.00 -4.82
CA PHE A 218 6.84 -12.33 -5.56
C PHE A 218 6.46 -11.99 -7.00
N ILE A 219 7.17 -11.00 -7.54
CA ILE A 219 7.23 -10.65 -8.95
C ILE A 219 8.63 -11.03 -9.44
N LEU A 220 8.71 -11.88 -10.46
CA LEU A 220 9.94 -12.12 -11.21
C LEU A 220 9.89 -11.33 -12.51
N ASP A 221 10.73 -10.30 -12.63
CA ASP A 221 10.99 -9.58 -13.86
C ASP A 221 12.17 -10.24 -14.59
N LYS A 222 11.84 -11.10 -15.57
CA LYS A 222 12.82 -11.87 -16.33
C LYS A 222 13.72 -10.98 -17.19
N LYS A 223 13.21 -9.84 -17.65
CA LYS A 223 13.97 -8.91 -18.49
C LYS A 223 15.10 -8.25 -17.70
N ARG A 224 14.82 -7.87 -16.44
CA ARG A 224 15.81 -7.26 -15.54
C ARG A 224 16.60 -8.29 -14.72
N GLY A 225 16.25 -9.58 -14.79
CA GLY A 225 16.85 -10.60 -13.93
C GLY A 225 16.64 -10.27 -12.46
N MET A 226 15.42 -9.87 -12.10
CA MET A 226 15.13 -9.29 -10.80
C MET A 226 13.89 -9.92 -10.18
N LYS A 227 14.02 -10.36 -8.93
CA LYS A 227 12.92 -10.87 -8.12
C LYS A 227 12.58 -9.87 -7.01
N ILE A 228 11.34 -9.40 -7.00
CA ILE A 228 10.77 -8.53 -5.98
C ILE A 228 9.89 -9.40 -5.08
N ILE A 229 10.27 -9.55 -3.82
CA ILE A 229 9.60 -10.39 -2.82
C ILE A 229 8.85 -9.47 -1.87
N LEU A 230 7.59 -9.80 -1.62
CA LEU A 230 6.72 -9.11 -0.67
C LEU A 230 6.42 -10.07 0.47
N GLU A 231 6.64 -9.63 1.71
CA GLU A 231 6.32 -10.37 2.94
C GLU A 231 5.45 -9.49 3.83
N TRP A 232 4.41 -10.04 4.46
CA TRP A 232 3.50 -9.28 5.32
C TRP A 232 3.05 -10.07 6.54
N ASP A 233 2.47 -9.38 7.52
CA ASP A 233 1.94 -10.03 8.72
C ASP A 233 0.54 -10.61 8.48
N GLU A 234 0.10 -11.50 9.37
CA GLU A 234 -1.21 -12.18 9.31
C GLU A 234 -2.43 -11.24 9.23
N ALA A 235 -2.27 -9.96 9.59
CA ALA A 235 -3.31 -8.96 9.44
C ALA A 235 -3.74 -8.76 7.97
N PHE A 236 -2.84 -8.95 7.00
CA PHE A 236 -3.15 -8.85 5.58
C PHE A 236 -3.54 -10.22 5.02
N LYS A 237 -4.85 -10.45 4.91
CA LYS A 237 -5.43 -11.73 4.47
C LYS A 237 -5.51 -11.88 2.95
N TYR A 238 -5.36 -10.79 2.21
CA TYR A 238 -5.61 -10.75 0.77
C TYR A 238 -4.44 -10.13 0.00
N VAL A 239 -4.24 -10.59 -1.23
CA VAL A 239 -3.34 -9.96 -2.20
C VAL A 239 -4.14 -9.59 -3.44
N VAL A 240 -4.05 -8.34 -3.88
CA VAL A 240 -4.66 -7.90 -5.15
C VAL A 240 -3.57 -7.72 -6.20
N VAL A 241 -3.75 -8.33 -7.37
CA VAL A 241 -2.94 -8.06 -8.55
C VAL A 241 -3.74 -7.18 -9.50
N TRP A 242 -3.29 -5.94 -9.67
CA TRP A 242 -3.93 -4.97 -10.56
C TRP A 242 -2.97 -4.46 -11.63
N ALA A 243 -3.39 -4.44 -12.88
CA ALA A 243 -2.57 -3.95 -13.99
C ALA A 243 -3.44 -3.39 -15.11
N LEU A 244 -2.93 -2.35 -15.79
CA LEU A 244 -3.48 -1.85 -17.04
C LEU A 244 -2.56 -2.25 -18.19
N HIS A 245 -3.13 -2.72 -19.30
CA HIS A 245 -2.36 -3.23 -20.43
C HIS A 245 -1.31 -2.22 -20.92
N ASP A 246 -1.70 -0.96 -21.05
CA ASP A 246 -0.93 0.15 -21.64
C ASP A 246 -0.01 0.89 -20.67
N LYS A 247 0.11 0.43 -19.41
CA LYS A 247 0.94 1.09 -18.38
C LYS A 247 2.07 0.21 -17.91
N GLU A 248 3.25 0.78 -17.68
CA GLU A 248 4.45 0.03 -17.28
C GLU A 248 4.48 -0.26 -15.77
N PHE A 249 3.37 -0.75 -15.23
CA PHE A 249 3.31 -1.20 -13.84
C PHE A 249 2.49 -2.49 -13.68
N ILE A 250 2.80 -3.20 -12.60
CA ILE A 250 1.93 -4.20 -11.98
C ILE A 250 1.81 -3.82 -10.51
N CYS A 251 0.59 -3.75 -10.00
CA CYS A 251 0.33 -3.61 -8.57
C CYS A 251 0.17 -4.99 -7.94
N VAL A 252 0.82 -5.21 -6.79
CA VAL A 252 0.67 -6.41 -5.96
C VAL A 252 0.46 -5.96 -4.53
N GLU A 253 -0.77 -6.07 -4.05
CA GLU A 253 -1.29 -5.23 -2.97
C GLU A 253 -1.72 -6.07 -1.76
N PRO A 254 -1.02 -6.01 -0.62
CA PRO A 254 -1.45 -6.67 0.60
C PRO A 254 -2.62 -5.89 1.24
N TRP A 255 -3.77 -6.53 1.39
CA TRP A 255 -5.01 -5.95 1.92
C TRP A 255 -5.51 -6.76 3.12
N MET A 256 -6.04 -6.09 4.14
CA MET A 256 -6.64 -6.74 5.32
C MET A 256 -8.01 -7.37 5.00
N ALA A 257 -8.82 -6.73 4.15
CA ALA A 257 -10.13 -7.23 3.77
C ALA A 257 -10.50 -6.88 2.31
N LYS A 258 -11.53 -7.56 1.78
CA LYS A 258 -12.06 -7.35 0.43
C LYS A 258 -12.80 -5.99 0.30
N PRO A 259 -13.04 -5.50 -0.93
CA PRO A 259 -13.93 -4.37 -1.13
C PRO A 259 -15.29 -4.59 -0.46
N ASP A 260 -15.89 -3.50 0.00
CA ASP A 260 -17.20 -3.48 0.66
C ASP A 260 -17.27 -4.21 2.02
N SER A 261 -16.15 -4.69 2.58
CA SER A 261 -16.09 -5.33 3.90
C SER A 261 -16.64 -4.46 5.03
N MET A 262 -16.63 -3.13 4.88
CA MET A 262 -17.26 -2.22 5.85
C MET A 262 -18.78 -2.44 5.97
N ASN A 263 -19.43 -2.92 4.90
CA ASN A 263 -20.86 -3.24 4.88
C ASN A 263 -21.12 -4.71 5.19
N THR A 264 -20.35 -5.64 4.62
CA THR A 264 -20.53 -7.09 4.86
C THR A 264 -20.09 -7.51 6.26
N LYS A 265 -19.20 -6.72 6.88
CA LYS A 265 -18.51 -7.01 8.15
C LYS A 265 -17.57 -8.21 8.10
N GLU A 266 -17.29 -8.72 6.90
CA GLU A 266 -16.34 -9.82 6.69
C GLU A 266 -14.90 -9.31 6.81
N ASP A 267 -14.10 -9.98 7.64
CA ASP A 267 -12.67 -9.71 7.87
C ASP A 267 -12.32 -8.28 8.32
N VAL A 268 -13.30 -7.53 8.81
CA VAL A 268 -13.06 -6.18 9.34
C VAL A 268 -12.35 -6.26 10.68
N GLU A 269 -11.29 -5.49 10.83
CA GLU A 269 -10.61 -5.29 12.12
C GLU A 269 -11.44 -4.41 13.04
N VAL A 270 -11.54 -4.79 14.31
CA VAL A 270 -12.30 -4.04 15.33
C VAL A 270 -11.42 -3.76 16.54
N LEU A 271 -11.02 -2.51 16.71
CA LEU A 271 -10.25 -2.05 17.88
C LEU A 271 -11.19 -1.45 18.93
N LYS A 272 -11.08 -1.89 20.19
CA LYS A 272 -11.81 -1.25 21.31
C LYS A 272 -11.21 0.12 21.63
N PRO A 273 -11.90 0.96 22.42
CA PRO A 273 -11.34 2.24 22.87
C PRO A 273 -9.97 2.06 23.51
N GLY A 274 -8.96 2.78 22.99
CA GLY A 274 -7.58 2.73 23.47
C GLY A 274 -6.74 1.56 22.94
N ASP A 275 -7.33 0.58 22.26
CA ASP A 275 -6.60 -0.54 21.67
C ASP A 275 -5.81 -0.10 20.42
N GLU A 276 -4.79 -0.90 20.10
CA GLU A 276 -3.97 -0.74 18.90
C GLU A 276 -3.80 -2.05 18.14
N LEU A 277 -3.65 -1.95 16.81
CA LEU A 277 -3.16 -3.02 15.95
C LEU A 277 -1.77 -2.60 15.44
N LYS A 278 -0.81 -3.54 15.47
CA LYS A 278 0.47 -3.40 14.79
C LYS A 278 0.58 -4.42 13.68
N ALA A 279 1.16 -4.01 12.56
CA ALA A 279 1.42 -4.88 11.42
C ALA A 279 2.69 -4.41 10.69
N VAL A 280 3.29 -5.32 9.93
CA VAL A 280 4.48 -5.10 9.12
C VAL A 280 4.19 -5.57 7.70
N PHE A 281 4.72 -4.82 6.74
CA PHE A 281 4.79 -5.17 5.33
C PHE A 281 6.19 -4.84 4.86
N SER A 282 6.80 -5.71 4.08
CA SER A 282 8.15 -5.51 3.58
C SER A 282 8.32 -5.92 2.13
N ILE A 283 9.27 -5.25 1.48
CA ILE A 283 9.66 -5.47 0.10
C ILE A 283 11.16 -5.72 0.10
N ARG A 284 11.56 -6.89 -0.38
CA ARG A 284 12.96 -7.25 -0.66
C ARG A 284 13.15 -7.40 -2.15
N VAL A 285 14.32 -7.03 -2.64
CA VAL A 285 14.70 -7.24 -4.04
C VAL A 285 15.97 -8.06 -4.08
N SER A 286 16.05 -9.01 -5.01
CA SER A 286 17.25 -9.78 -5.32
C SER A 286 17.44 -9.86 -6.82
N MET A 287 18.69 -9.88 -7.26
CA MET A 287 19.03 -10.19 -8.66
C MET A 287 19.08 -11.71 -8.84
N GLU A 288 18.50 -12.21 -9.94
CA GLU A 288 18.61 -13.61 -10.39
C GLU A 288 19.77 -13.79 -11.38
#